data_AF-A0A2V1CF27-F1
#
_entry.id   AF-A0A2V1CF27-F1
#
_cell.length_a   1.000
_cell.length_b   1.000
_cell.length_c   1.000
_cell.angle_alpha   90.00
_cell.angle_beta   90.00
_cell.angle_gamma   90.00
#
_symmetry.space_group_name_H-M   'P 1'
#
loop_
_entity.id
_entity.type
_entity.pdbx_description
1 polymer ?
#
loop_
_entity_poly.entity_id
_entity_poly.type
_entity_poly.pdbx_seq_one_letter_code
_entity_poly.pdbx_strand_id
1 'polypeptide(L)'
;MARLTALVAVLFYHSLVSATATFSPNCTLPQESTSYVASPNTRGTLDILWSGLFTIFICIWTVQHLNVPEQRDGRDPGWQGNVKWALKAFWTKFKWMLLTLILPEMPLAKALDDLLAAREALTRGRNLKEKRRGPLSAQEISKYWTLTHAYYANMGGFAFRTSALRPDGKDYQLQYITANDVLKLRAQGHIAKLPSISEHEIQDKSKGDFIVKATAVIQVSWLVIQVIVRAKRNLPISQLEITACAFAACTFLTYGILWSKPQAVTSCTMIELESTDVEAEATLGDCWEDTHSMITMFWLWIERPHMSGSRRRDRPVRNDLTFSDDRWYYGGLTIGCIFLGALHCGAWNLPFPTRPELLLWRYISITSCAILPVSIGLIWVIDALFSGWSYRYSWLYSYVHLGMIILYIGCRLYLLFESIYSLFYLPPGAYITTWASNIPHIG
;
A
#
# COMPACT_ATOMS: atom_id res chain seq x y z
N MET A 1 29.08 38.48 -15.45
CA MET A 1 30.35 37.84 -15.04
C MET A 1 30.18 36.79 -13.94
N ALA A 2 29.37 37.00 -12.88
CA ALA A 2 29.21 36.05 -11.77
C ALA A 2 28.67 34.64 -12.14
N ARG A 3 27.86 34.50 -13.20
CA ARG A 3 27.36 33.20 -13.68
C ARG A 3 28.42 32.40 -14.46
N LEU A 4 29.37 33.08 -15.09
CA LEU A 4 30.45 32.44 -15.84
C LEU A 4 31.52 31.89 -14.88
N THR A 5 31.81 32.61 -13.80
CA THR A 5 32.73 32.18 -12.75
C THR A 5 32.21 30.98 -11.95
N ALA A 6 30.89 30.89 -11.72
CA ALA A 6 30.29 29.72 -11.06
C ALA A 6 30.36 28.46 -11.95
N LEU A 7 30.15 28.62 -13.26
CA LEU A 7 30.18 27.51 -14.22
C LEU A 7 31.62 27.00 -14.46
N VAL A 8 32.59 27.92 -14.49
CA VAL A 8 34.03 27.57 -14.52
C VAL A 8 34.47 26.91 -13.23
N ALA A 9 33.98 27.34 -12.06
CA ALA A 9 34.27 26.69 -10.79
C ALA A 9 33.72 25.25 -10.70
N VAL A 10 32.52 25.00 -11.22
CA VAL A 10 31.93 23.65 -11.29
C VAL A 10 32.70 22.74 -12.27
N LEU A 11 33.14 23.29 -13.41
CA LEU A 11 33.96 22.55 -14.38
C LEU A 11 35.39 22.28 -13.89
N PHE A 12 35.97 23.18 -13.10
CA PHE A 12 37.25 22.96 -12.41
C PHE A 12 37.12 21.96 -11.26
N TYR A 13 36.00 21.94 -10.54
CA TYR A 13 35.73 20.90 -9.54
C TYR A 13 35.60 19.51 -10.18
N HIS A 14 35.01 19.42 -11.38
CA HIS A 14 34.90 18.16 -12.10
C HIS A 14 36.26 17.62 -12.59
N SER A 15 37.20 18.51 -12.91
CA SER A 15 38.55 18.14 -13.38
C SER A 15 39.56 17.90 -12.24
N LEU A 16 39.38 18.50 -11.06
CA LEU A 16 40.19 18.19 -9.87
C LEU A 16 39.80 16.85 -9.21
N VAL A 17 38.59 16.34 -9.43
CA VAL A 17 38.18 15.02 -8.91
C VAL A 17 38.81 13.85 -9.69
N SER A 18 39.44 14.11 -10.85
CA SER A 18 40.12 13.08 -11.65
C SER A 18 41.55 12.75 -11.20
N ALA A 19 42.03 13.32 -10.09
CA ALA A 19 43.34 13.02 -9.52
C ALA A 19 43.23 12.40 -8.11
N THR A 20 42.27 11.49 -7.90
CA THR A 20 42.40 10.52 -6.80
C THR A 20 43.20 9.34 -7.33
N ALA A 21 44.29 8.98 -6.65
CA ALA A 21 45.01 7.74 -6.94
C ALA A 21 44.00 6.58 -6.81
N THR A 22 43.55 6.04 -7.93
CA THR A 22 42.66 4.88 -7.94
C THR A 22 43.46 3.66 -7.54
N PHE A 23 43.34 3.25 -6.27
CA PHE A 23 43.82 1.96 -5.82
C PHE A 23 42.85 0.88 -6.31
N SER A 24 43.30 0.07 -7.27
CA SER A 24 42.57 -1.12 -7.71
C SER A 24 43.19 -2.34 -7.02
N PRO A 25 42.54 -2.90 -5.96
CA PRO A 25 43.02 -4.15 -5.39
C PRO A 25 43.02 -5.26 -6.45
N ASN A 26 44.02 -6.13 -6.43
CA ASN A 26 44.00 -7.35 -7.23
C ASN A 26 42.94 -8.29 -6.64
N CYS A 27 41.77 -8.35 -7.27
CA CYS A 27 40.67 -9.21 -6.85
C CYS A 27 40.65 -10.50 -7.70
N THR A 28 40.72 -11.65 -7.06
CA THR A 28 40.38 -12.94 -7.69
C THR A 28 38.88 -13.13 -7.65
N LEU A 29 38.27 -13.42 -8.81
CA LEU A 29 36.87 -13.85 -8.85
C LEU A 29 36.70 -15.20 -8.12
N PRO A 30 35.57 -15.41 -7.44
CA PRO A 30 35.29 -16.68 -6.77
C PRO A 30 35.21 -17.82 -7.80
N GLN A 31 35.55 -19.04 -7.38
CA GLN A 31 35.31 -20.24 -8.18
C GLN A 31 33.81 -20.51 -8.30
N GLU A 32 33.39 -21.22 -9.36
CA GLU A 32 31.97 -21.47 -9.68
C GLU A 32 31.17 -22.18 -8.55
N SER A 33 31.84 -22.84 -7.61
CA SER A 33 31.23 -23.55 -6.47
C SER A 33 31.15 -22.74 -5.17
N THR A 34 31.46 -21.44 -5.21
CA THR A 34 31.54 -20.62 -3.98
C THR A 34 30.16 -20.12 -3.55
N SER A 35 29.66 -20.61 -2.41
CA SER A 35 28.34 -20.19 -1.89
C SER A 35 28.34 -18.84 -1.15
N TYR A 36 29.51 -18.35 -0.75
CA TYR A 36 29.64 -17.11 0.02
C TYR A 36 30.88 -16.32 -0.39
N VAL A 37 30.67 -15.03 -0.69
CA VAL A 37 31.74 -14.08 -1.05
C VAL A 37 31.73 -12.94 -0.04
N ALA A 38 32.87 -12.69 0.59
CA ALA A 38 33.04 -11.60 1.54
C ALA A 38 33.34 -10.26 0.83
N SER A 39 32.81 -9.17 1.36
CA SER A 39 33.21 -7.78 1.05
C SER A 39 34.44 -7.39 1.92
N PRO A 40 35.24 -6.33 1.61
CA PRO A 40 34.95 -5.17 0.75
C PRO A 40 35.59 -5.19 -0.65
N ASN A 41 36.49 -6.13 -0.96
CA ASN A 41 37.26 -6.09 -2.21
C ASN A 41 36.40 -6.35 -3.46
N THR A 42 35.28 -7.04 -3.28
CA THR A 42 34.25 -7.30 -4.30
C THR A 42 32.87 -7.08 -3.70
N ARG A 43 31.83 -7.07 -4.53
CA ARG A 43 30.45 -7.10 -4.05
C ARG A 43 30.26 -8.42 -3.29
N GLY A 44 29.87 -8.37 -2.03
CA GLY A 44 29.68 -9.55 -1.18
C GLY A 44 28.29 -10.15 -1.31
N THR A 45 28.14 -11.41 -0.88
CA THR A 45 26.83 -12.08 -0.80
C THR A 45 25.90 -11.37 0.18
N LEU A 46 26.42 -10.90 1.32
CA LEU A 46 25.63 -10.15 2.32
C LEU A 46 25.20 -8.78 1.80
N ASP A 47 26.03 -8.10 1.01
CA ASP A 47 25.66 -6.80 0.43
C ASP A 47 24.43 -6.94 -0.49
N ILE A 48 24.38 -8.01 -1.30
CA ILE A 48 23.23 -8.30 -2.16
C ILE A 48 22.00 -8.65 -1.32
N LEU A 49 22.18 -9.54 -0.33
CA LEU A 49 21.10 -9.98 0.56
C LEU A 49 20.48 -8.78 1.30
N TRP A 50 21.31 -7.97 1.95
CA TRP A 50 20.88 -6.87 2.79
C TRP A 50 20.24 -5.77 1.95
N SER A 51 20.86 -5.39 0.83
CA SER A 51 20.29 -4.41 -0.10
C SER A 51 18.91 -4.83 -0.62
N GLY A 52 18.75 -6.10 -1.02
CA GLY A 52 17.48 -6.64 -1.50
C GLY A 52 16.41 -6.70 -0.40
N LEU A 53 16.71 -7.34 0.74
CA LEU A 53 15.75 -7.50 1.84
C LEU A 53 15.36 -6.17 2.45
N PHE A 54 16.29 -5.23 2.60
CA PHE A 54 15.98 -3.91 3.14
C PHE A 54 15.13 -3.08 2.18
N THR A 55 15.39 -3.17 0.87
CA THR A 55 14.54 -2.55 -0.14
C THR A 55 13.12 -3.11 -0.05
N ILE A 56 12.96 -4.44 0.02
CA ILE A 56 11.64 -5.07 0.22
C ILE A 56 10.99 -4.55 1.50
N PHE A 57 11.69 -4.61 2.63
CA PHE A 57 11.20 -4.17 3.94
C PHE A 57 10.72 -2.72 3.93
N ILE A 58 11.54 -1.80 3.40
CA ILE A 58 11.19 -0.40 3.28
C ILE A 58 9.95 -0.22 2.40
N CYS A 59 9.89 -0.89 1.25
CA CYS A 59 8.76 -0.79 0.33
C CYS A 59 7.45 -1.20 1.03
N ILE A 60 7.42 -2.39 1.64
CA ILE A 60 6.22 -2.91 2.31
C ILE A 60 5.87 -2.14 3.61
N TRP A 61 6.85 -1.54 4.28
CA TRP A 61 6.60 -0.73 5.48
C TRP A 61 6.03 0.65 5.14
N THR A 62 6.59 1.27 4.11
CA THR A 62 6.30 2.66 3.80
C THR A 62 5.07 2.82 2.92
N VAL A 63 4.71 1.84 2.08
CA VAL A 63 3.52 1.90 1.22
C VAL A 63 2.19 2.02 2.00
N GLN A 64 2.19 1.63 3.28
CA GLN A 64 0.99 1.53 4.10
C GLN A 64 0.38 2.89 4.48
N HIS A 65 -0.82 3.15 3.99
CA HIS A 65 -1.68 4.28 4.39
C HIS A 65 -2.89 3.78 5.16
N LEU A 66 -2.62 3.25 6.36
CA LEU A 66 -3.64 2.68 7.24
C LEU A 66 -4.62 3.77 7.71
N ASN A 67 -5.86 3.36 7.93
CA ASN A 67 -6.94 4.20 8.45
C ASN A 67 -6.66 4.62 9.89
N VAL A 68 -7.38 5.65 10.33
CA VAL A 68 -7.22 6.25 11.65
C VAL A 68 -7.49 5.18 12.72
N PRO A 69 -6.55 4.94 13.65
CA PRO A 69 -6.72 3.93 14.67
C PRO A 69 -7.79 4.35 15.68
N GLU A 70 -8.17 3.38 16.49
CA GLU A 70 -9.08 3.61 17.61
C GLU A 70 -8.55 4.71 18.55
N GLN A 71 -9.40 5.67 18.91
CA GLN A 71 -9.01 6.79 19.77
C GLN A 71 -8.92 6.38 21.24
N ARG A 72 -7.79 6.66 21.88
CA ARG A 72 -7.57 6.27 23.29
C ARG A 72 -8.49 7.04 24.24
N ASP A 73 -8.69 8.34 24.05
CA ASP A 73 -9.62 9.18 24.83
C ASP A 73 -9.60 8.88 26.34
N GLY A 74 -8.41 8.95 26.96
CA GLY A 74 -8.25 8.70 28.40
C GLY A 74 -8.24 7.23 28.84
N ARG A 75 -8.50 6.26 27.95
CA ARG A 75 -8.47 4.83 28.27
C ARG A 75 -7.08 4.34 28.66
N ASP A 76 -7.06 3.39 29.59
CA ASP A 76 -5.84 2.78 30.14
C ASP A 76 -4.79 3.85 30.52
N PRO A 77 -5.03 4.76 31.49
CA PRO A 77 -4.04 5.77 31.85
C PRO A 77 -2.76 5.14 32.44
N GLY A 78 -1.65 5.89 32.37
CA GLY A 78 -0.35 5.45 32.91
C GLY A 78 0.53 4.68 31.94
N TRP A 79 1.71 4.26 32.42
CA TRP A 79 2.77 3.67 31.59
C TRP A 79 2.37 2.33 30.96
N GLN A 80 1.70 1.44 31.71
CA GLN A 80 1.25 0.15 31.18
C GLN A 80 0.28 0.33 30.01
N GLY A 81 -0.61 1.31 30.09
CA GLY A 81 -1.49 1.66 28.98
C GLY A 81 -0.74 2.25 27.80
N ASN A 82 0.25 3.11 28.02
CA ASN A 82 1.10 3.63 26.93
C ASN A 82 1.76 2.49 26.15
N VAL A 83 2.33 1.51 26.85
CA VAL A 83 2.97 0.33 26.24
C VAL A 83 1.94 -0.53 25.50
N LYS A 84 0.78 -0.82 26.11
CA LYS A 84 -0.31 -1.60 25.48
C LYS A 84 -0.76 -0.97 24.16
N TRP A 85 -0.98 0.34 24.14
CA TRP A 85 -1.42 1.07 22.95
C TRP A 85 -0.32 1.19 21.89
N ALA A 86 0.93 1.39 22.30
CA ALA A 86 2.08 1.39 21.39
C ALA A 86 2.26 0.01 20.72
N LEU A 87 2.20 -1.08 21.50
CA LEU A 87 2.26 -2.44 20.99
C LEU A 87 1.09 -2.75 20.07
N LYS A 88 -0.13 -2.32 20.41
CA LYS A 88 -1.30 -2.47 19.54
C LYS A 88 -1.10 -1.75 18.20
N ALA A 89 -0.63 -0.51 18.22
CA ALA A 89 -0.37 0.27 17.00
C ALA A 89 0.72 -0.38 16.14
N PHE A 90 1.84 -0.77 16.76
CA PHE A 90 2.93 -1.48 16.10
C PHE A 90 2.44 -2.79 15.48
N TRP A 91 1.71 -3.62 16.23
CA TRP A 91 1.25 -4.93 15.77
C TRP A 91 0.21 -4.83 14.66
N THR A 92 -0.66 -3.83 14.69
CA THR A 92 -1.54 -3.52 13.56
C THR A 92 -0.72 -3.25 12.30
N LYS A 93 0.25 -2.33 12.36
CA LYS A 93 1.09 -1.98 11.20
C LYS A 93 1.93 -3.17 10.72
N PHE A 94 2.51 -3.94 11.64
CA PHE A 94 3.32 -5.11 11.32
C PHE A 94 2.50 -6.22 10.64
N LYS A 95 1.26 -6.48 11.08
CA LYS A 95 0.36 -7.43 10.40
C LYS A 95 0.08 -7.03 8.95
N TRP A 96 -0.21 -5.74 8.72
CA TRP A 96 -0.44 -5.20 7.37
C TRP A 96 0.82 -5.24 6.50
N MET A 97 2.00 -5.08 7.11
CA MET A 97 3.28 -5.28 6.44
C MET A 97 3.47 -6.72 5.97
N LEU A 98 3.25 -7.71 6.85
CA LEU A 98 3.36 -9.13 6.50
C LEU A 98 2.35 -9.53 5.43
N LEU A 99 1.12 -9.00 5.51
CA LEU A 99 0.12 -9.22 4.47
C LEU A 99 0.59 -8.65 3.12
N THR A 100 1.22 -7.48 3.12
CA THR A 100 1.79 -6.85 1.91
C THR A 100 2.97 -7.63 1.34
N LEU A 101 3.75 -8.32 2.18
CA LEU A 101 4.83 -9.20 1.72
C LEU A 101 4.29 -10.37 0.88
N ILE A 102 3.16 -10.95 1.30
CA ILE A 102 2.53 -12.09 0.61
C ILE A 102 1.64 -11.63 -0.55
N LEU A 103 0.90 -10.53 -0.36
CA LEU A 103 -0.05 -9.95 -1.31
C LEU A 103 0.33 -8.49 -1.65
N PRO A 104 1.47 -8.25 -2.32
CA PRO A 104 1.95 -6.91 -2.66
C PRO A 104 1.04 -6.11 -3.60
N GLU A 105 0.10 -6.76 -4.27
CA GLU A 105 -0.90 -6.15 -5.15
C GLU A 105 -2.08 -5.57 -4.38
N MET A 106 -2.35 -6.07 -3.18
CA MET A 106 -3.49 -5.66 -2.37
C MET A 106 -3.43 -4.16 -2.02
N PRO A 107 -2.29 -3.58 -1.59
CA PRO A 107 -2.19 -2.13 -1.37
C PRO A 107 -2.45 -1.31 -2.63
N LEU A 108 -2.05 -1.80 -3.81
CA LEU A 108 -2.33 -1.13 -5.08
C LEU A 108 -3.83 -1.17 -5.42
N ALA A 109 -4.45 -2.34 -5.28
CA ALA A 109 -5.89 -2.51 -5.46
C ALA A 109 -6.69 -1.62 -4.51
N LYS A 110 -6.28 -1.59 -3.23
CA LYS A 110 -6.90 -0.76 -2.21
C LYS A 110 -6.71 0.73 -2.49
N ALA A 111 -5.53 1.14 -2.95
CA ALA A 111 -5.27 2.53 -3.31
C ALA A 111 -6.18 3.02 -4.45
N LEU A 112 -6.41 2.17 -5.45
CA LEU A 112 -7.31 2.48 -6.55
C LEU A 112 -8.77 2.63 -6.08
N ASP A 113 -9.25 1.69 -5.26
CA ASP A 113 -10.57 1.77 -4.62
C ASP A 113 -10.71 3.07 -3.80
N ASP A 114 -9.74 3.37 -2.93
CA ASP A 114 -9.76 4.58 -2.11
C ASP A 114 -9.80 5.85 -2.96
N LEU A 115 -9.01 5.91 -4.05
CA LEU A 115 -9.00 7.05 -4.97
C LEU A 115 -10.36 7.26 -5.62
N LEU A 116 -10.97 6.18 -6.10
CA LEU A 116 -12.24 6.24 -6.82
C LEU A 116 -13.38 6.56 -5.86
N ALA A 117 -13.41 5.96 -4.67
CA ALA A 117 -14.36 6.30 -3.62
C ALA A 117 -14.27 7.79 -3.21
N ALA A 118 -13.05 8.31 -3.05
CA ALA A 118 -12.85 9.71 -2.71
C ALA A 118 -13.29 10.65 -3.84
N ARG A 119 -12.99 10.32 -5.11
CA ARG A 119 -13.45 11.08 -6.28
C ARG A 119 -14.97 11.03 -6.46
N GLU A 120 -15.57 9.89 -6.21
CA GLU A 120 -17.02 9.71 -6.28
C GLU A 120 -17.71 10.55 -5.19
N ALA A 121 -17.20 10.53 -3.95
CA ALA A 121 -17.72 11.37 -2.88
C ALA A 121 -17.66 12.88 -3.24
N LEU A 122 -16.56 13.36 -3.84
CA LEU A 122 -16.47 14.74 -4.31
C LEU A 122 -17.49 15.05 -5.42
N THR A 123 -17.69 14.11 -6.34
CA THR A 123 -18.66 14.26 -7.43
C THR A 123 -20.09 14.32 -6.90
N ARG A 124 -20.43 13.45 -5.95
CA ARG A 124 -21.72 13.46 -5.23
C ARG A 124 -21.90 14.77 -4.46
N GLY A 125 -20.86 15.25 -3.79
CA GLY A 125 -20.86 16.52 -3.07
C GLY A 125 -21.18 17.70 -3.99
N ARG A 126 -20.54 17.82 -5.15
CA ARG A 126 -20.81 18.91 -6.12
C ARG A 126 -22.26 18.93 -6.63
N ASN A 127 -22.92 17.78 -6.67
CA ASN A 127 -24.29 17.62 -7.15
C ASN A 127 -25.33 17.57 -6.01
N LEU A 128 -24.91 17.82 -4.76
CA LEU A 128 -25.77 17.70 -3.59
C LEU A 128 -26.88 18.75 -3.64
N LYS A 129 -28.15 18.29 -3.59
CA LYS A 129 -29.32 19.16 -3.40
C LYS A 129 -29.64 19.20 -1.91
N GLU A 130 -29.55 20.37 -1.30
CA GLU A 130 -29.80 20.54 0.14
C GLU A 130 -31.31 20.75 0.41
N LYS A 131 -31.85 20.07 1.43
CA LYS A 131 -33.30 20.12 1.75
C LYS A 131 -33.74 21.33 2.58
N ARG A 132 -32.86 21.88 3.43
CA ARG A 132 -33.25 22.83 4.51
C ARG A 132 -32.64 24.22 4.40
N ARG A 133 -31.38 24.35 4.01
CA ARG A 133 -30.70 25.62 3.76
C ARG A 133 -30.28 25.60 2.29
N GLY A 134 -30.42 26.70 1.56
CA GLY A 134 -30.31 26.75 0.10
C GLY A 134 -29.06 26.04 -0.47
N PRO A 135 -29.03 25.73 -1.78
CA PRO A 135 -27.99 24.89 -2.35
C PRO A 135 -26.60 25.44 -2.04
N LEU A 136 -25.76 24.63 -1.38
CA LEU A 136 -24.32 24.87 -1.38
C LEU A 136 -23.87 25.01 -2.82
N SER A 137 -23.25 26.13 -3.17
CA SER A 137 -22.73 26.28 -4.52
C SER A 137 -21.66 25.21 -4.75
N ALA A 138 -21.62 24.61 -5.94
CA ALA A 138 -20.58 23.65 -6.29
C ALA A 138 -19.16 24.24 -6.12
N GLN A 139 -19.04 25.58 -6.21
CA GLN A 139 -17.83 26.34 -5.94
C GLN A 139 -17.42 26.32 -4.47
N GLU A 140 -18.35 26.46 -3.52
CA GLU A 140 -18.04 26.37 -2.09
C GLU A 140 -17.57 24.97 -1.71
N ILE A 141 -18.23 23.92 -2.20
CA ILE A 141 -17.81 22.54 -1.90
C ILE A 141 -16.42 22.27 -2.46
N SER A 142 -16.14 22.67 -3.70
CA SER A 142 -14.82 22.49 -4.28
C SER A 142 -13.73 23.34 -3.62
N LYS A 143 -14.10 24.43 -2.93
CA LYS A 143 -13.17 25.28 -2.18
C LYS A 143 -12.80 24.67 -0.83
N TYR A 144 -13.75 24.04 -0.14
CA TYR A 144 -13.53 23.51 1.21
C TYR A 144 -13.23 22.00 1.25
N TRP A 145 -13.53 21.26 0.19
CA TRP A 145 -13.38 19.81 0.16
C TRP A 145 -12.57 19.35 -1.04
N THR A 146 -11.29 19.09 -0.77
CA THR A 146 -10.33 18.52 -1.72
C THR A 146 -10.28 17.00 -1.61
N LEU A 147 -9.55 16.35 -2.52
CA LEU A 147 -9.35 14.89 -2.50
C LEU A 147 -8.77 14.42 -1.16
N THR A 148 -7.87 15.21 -0.57
CA THR A 148 -7.29 14.98 0.76
C THR A 148 -8.35 14.91 1.86
N HIS A 149 -9.39 15.75 1.80
CA HIS A 149 -10.48 15.74 2.79
C HIS A 149 -11.37 14.50 2.64
N ALA A 150 -11.69 14.11 1.41
CA ALA A 150 -12.46 12.90 1.13
C ALA A 150 -11.70 11.64 1.58
N TYR A 151 -10.40 11.56 1.31
CA TYR A 151 -9.53 10.52 1.86
C TYR A 151 -9.54 10.51 3.38
N TYR A 152 -9.29 11.67 4.00
CA TYR A 152 -9.25 11.80 5.46
C TYR A 152 -10.56 11.33 6.09
N ALA A 153 -11.72 11.72 5.53
CA ALA A 153 -13.02 11.26 5.98
C ALA A 153 -13.18 9.73 5.84
N ASN A 154 -12.88 9.16 4.67
CA ASN A 154 -13.01 7.72 4.42
C ASN A 154 -12.05 6.88 5.28
N MET A 155 -10.92 7.45 5.72
CA MET A 155 -10.01 6.81 6.67
C MET A 155 -10.51 6.86 8.13
N GLY A 156 -11.65 7.46 8.42
CA GLY A 156 -12.13 7.68 9.79
C GLY A 156 -11.52 8.91 10.46
N GLY A 157 -11.05 9.87 9.67
CA GLY A 157 -10.51 11.15 10.16
C GLY A 157 -11.57 12.08 10.76
N PHE A 158 -12.87 11.81 10.58
CA PHE A 158 -13.94 12.57 11.21
C PHE A 158 -14.80 11.69 12.12
N ALA A 159 -15.17 12.24 13.27
CA ALA A 159 -16.10 11.60 14.21
C ALA A 159 -16.92 12.63 14.99
N PHE A 160 -18.04 12.20 15.57
CA PHE A 160 -18.77 12.98 16.59
C PHE A 160 -18.98 12.14 17.85
N ARG A 161 -19.23 12.81 18.98
CA ARG A 161 -19.49 12.16 20.26
C ARG A 161 -20.95 11.76 20.34
N THR A 162 -21.20 10.52 20.75
CA THR A 162 -22.56 10.05 21.01
C THR A 162 -22.89 10.19 22.49
N SER A 163 -24.17 10.24 22.80
CA SER A 163 -24.76 10.24 24.15
C SER A 163 -24.65 8.87 24.81
N ALA A 164 -24.42 7.82 24.02
CA ALA A 164 -24.18 6.48 24.54
C ALA A 164 -22.82 6.41 25.22
N LEU A 165 -22.80 5.86 26.43
CA LEU A 165 -21.56 5.56 27.14
C LEU A 165 -20.89 4.32 26.56
N ARG A 166 -19.57 4.24 26.68
CA ARG A 166 -18.81 3.04 26.28
C ARG A 166 -19.23 1.81 27.09
N PRO A 167 -18.94 0.58 26.61
CA PRO A 167 -19.28 -0.66 27.32
C PRO A 167 -18.66 -0.79 28.72
N ASP A 168 -17.56 -0.09 28.99
CA ASP A 168 -16.93 -0.01 30.31
C ASP A 168 -17.60 1.00 31.25
N GLY A 169 -18.67 1.66 30.79
CA GLY A 169 -19.42 2.69 31.51
C GLY A 169 -18.70 4.04 31.61
N LYS A 170 -17.57 4.22 30.91
CA LYS A 170 -16.73 5.42 31.00
C LYS A 170 -16.74 6.21 29.70
N ASP A 171 -16.93 7.51 29.80
CA ASP A 171 -16.93 8.45 28.65
C ASP A 171 -17.94 8.11 27.55
N TYR A 172 -17.97 8.96 26.53
CA TYR A 172 -18.81 8.85 25.34
C TYR A 172 -18.26 7.82 24.34
N GLN A 173 -19.14 7.25 23.52
CA GLN A 173 -18.72 6.53 22.32
C GLN A 173 -18.47 7.50 21.16
N LEU A 174 -17.54 7.14 20.28
CA LEU A 174 -17.29 7.89 19.05
C LEU A 174 -18.04 7.26 17.88
N GLN A 175 -18.70 8.07 17.06
CA GLN A 175 -19.23 7.64 15.77
C GLN A 175 -18.34 8.20 14.66
N TYR A 176 -17.55 7.33 14.02
CA TYR A 176 -16.71 7.70 12.87
C TYR A 176 -17.57 7.82 11.61
N ILE A 177 -17.32 8.87 10.82
CA ILE A 177 -18.10 9.18 9.63
C ILE A 177 -17.23 9.29 8.38
N THR A 178 -17.71 8.70 7.29
CA THR A 178 -17.05 8.73 5.97
C THR A 178 -17.40 10.00 5.19
N ALA A 179 -16.80 10.20 4.01
CA ALA A 179 -17.15 11.32 3.16
C ALA A 179 -18.64 11.30 2.76
N ASN A 180 -19.20 10.14 2.44
CA ASN A 180 -20.62 10.03 2.11
C ASN A 180 -21.52 10.36 3.32
N ASP A 181 -21.10 9.98 4.52
CA ASP A 181 -21.84 10.28 5.75
C ASP A 181 -21.86 11.77 6.07
N VAL A 182 -20.73 12.47 5.90
CA VAL A 182 -20.67 13.94 6.03
C VAL A 182 -21.63 14.61 5.06
N LEU A 183 -21.69 14.15 3.81
CA LEU A 183 -22.63 14.69 2.82
C LEU A 183 -24.09 14.42 3.18
N LYS A 184 -24.42 13.24 3.70
CA LYS A 184 -25.77 12.89 4.18
C LYS A 184 -26.19 13.79 5.34
N LEU A 185 -25.32 13.95 6.35
CA LEU A 185 -25.55 14.83 7.50
C LEU A 185 -25.75 16.28 7.05
N ARG A 186 -24.95 16.74 6.08
CA ARG A 186 -25.10 18.07 5.51
C ARG A 186 -26.44 18.24 4.79
N ALA A 187 -26.80 17.32 3.89
CA ALA A 187 -28.02 17.41 3.09
C ALA A 187 -29.29 17.46 3.94
N GLN A 188 -29.26 16.81 5.11
CA GLN A 188 -30.36 16.75 6.06
C GLN A 188 -30.34 17.88 7.10
N GLY A 189 -29.28 18.70 7.12
CA GLY A 189 -29.17 19.88 7.98
C GLY A 189 -28.74 19.57 9.41
N HIS A 190 -28.05 18.45 9.66
CA HIS A 190 -27.46 18.14 10.97
C HIS A 190 -26.15 18.91 11.23
N ILE A 191 -25.51 19.41 10.16
CA ILE A 191 -24.28 20.21 10.26
C ILE A 191 -24.38 21.55 9.51
N ALA A 192 -23.93 22.60 10.20
CA ALA A 192 -24.01 24.01 9.78
C ALA A 192 -23.19 24.35 8.53
N LYS A 193 -22.06 23.66 8.37
CA LYS A 193 -21.10 23.81 7.29
C LYS A 193 -20.34 22.49 7.13
N LEU A 194 -19.72 22.28 5.97
CA LEU A 194 -18.76 21.18 5.84
C LEU A 194 -17.60 21.37 6.83
N PRO A 195 -16.97 20.29 7.32
CA PRO A 195 -15.85 20.39 8.26
C PRO A 195 -14.76 21.32 7.72
N SER A 196 -14.54 22.45 8.38
CA SER A 196 -13.68 23.54 7.89
C SER A 196 -12.20 23.36 8.21
N ILE A 197 -11.76 22.13 8.44
CA ILE A 197 -10.33 21.82 8.61
C ILE A 197 -9.61 22.15 7.30
N SER A 198 -8.44 22.77 7.38
CA SER A 198 -7.66 23.09 6.18
C SER A 198 -6.91 21.86 5.68
N GLU A 199 -6.61 21.82 4.38
CA GLU A 199 -5.77 20.75 3.82
C GLU A 199 -4.38 20.72 4.49
N HIS A 200 -3.81 21.89 4.79
CA HIS A 200 -2.55 21.99 5.52
C HIS A 200 -2.63 21.35 6.91
N GLU A 201 -3.72 21.58 7.65
CA GLU A 201 -3.92 20.97 8.98
C GLU A 201 -4.07 19.44 8.90
N ILE A 202 -4.70 18.92 7.84
CA ILE A 202 -4.74 17.48 7.58
C ILE A 202 -3.33 16.94 7.29
N GLN A 203 -2.53 17.67 6.50
CA GLN A 203 -1.16 17.27 6.20
C GLN A 203 -0.24 17.35 7.42
N ASP A 204 -0.44 18.30 8.34
CA ASP A 204 0.28 18.33 9.63
C ASP A 204 -0.04 17.12 10.52
N LYS A 205 -1.25 16.56 10.40
CA LYS A 205 -1.61 15.29 11.06
C LYS A 205 -0.99 14.06 10.37
N SER A 206 -0.57 14.20 9.12
CA SER A 206 0.09 13.15 8.34
C SER A 206 1.52 12.97 8.85
N LYS A 207 1.72 11.96 9.69
CA LYS A 207 3.04 11.62 10.26
C LYS A 207 3.84 10.71 9.34
N GLY A 208 3.72 10.89 8.02
CA GLY A 208 4.57 10.18 7.08
C GLY A 208 6.01 10.60 7.32
N ASP A 209 6.82 9.73 7.93
CA ASP A 209 8.21 10.03 8.27
C ASP A 209 8.99 10.44 7.01
N PHE A 210 9.16 11.75 6.80
CA PHE A 210 9.84 12.29 5.62
C PHE A 210 11.22 11.68 5.43
N ILE A 211 11.95 11.49 6.54
CA ILE A 211 13.27 10.85 6.55
C ILE A 211 13.18 9.40 6.06
N VAL A 212 12.22 8.61 6.56
CA VAL A 212 12.05 7.21 6.13
C VAL A 212 11.69 7.15 4.65
N LYS A 213 10.83 8.05 4.16
CA LYS A 213 10.48 8.14 2.73
C LYS A 213 11.66 8.55 1.85
N ALA A 214 12.45 9.55 2.28
CA ALA A 214 13.63 9.98 1.55
C ALA A 214 14.67 8.86 1.47
N THR A 215 14.95 8.21 2.61
CA THR A 215 15.79 7.01 2.69
C THR A 215 15.27 5.90 1.78
N ALA A 216 13.95 5.68 1.76
CA ALA A 216 13.33 4.70 0.88
C ALA A 216 13.56 4.99 -0.60
N VAL A 217 13.31 6.22 -1.03
CA VAL A 217 13.49 6.64 -2.42
C VAL A 217 14.96 6.50 -2.83
N ILE A 218 15.90 6.90 -1.97
CA ILE A 218 17.33 6.78 -2.24
C ILE A 218 17.70 5.31 -2.41
N GLN A 219 17.34 4.46 -1.43
CA GLN A 219 17.68 3.03 -1.44
C GLN A 219 17.10 2.29 -2.65
N VAL A 220 15.84 2.57 -2.96
CA VAL A 220 15.16 1.94 -4.10
C VAL A 220 15.77 2.41 -5.42
N SER A 221 15.97 3.72 -5.59
CA SER A 221 16.57 4.28 -6.81
C SER A 221 17.96 3.70 -7.03
N TRP A 222 18.73 3.56 -5.94
CA TRP A 222 20.02 2.93 -5.95
C TRP A 222 20.00 1.48 -6.46
N LEU A 223 19.16 0.64 -5.87
CA LEU A 223 19.01 -0.76 -6.28
C LEU A 223 18.62 -0.86 -7.77
N VAL A 224 17.66 -0.04 -8.20
CA VAL A 224 17.21 0.01 -9.60
C VAL A 224 18.37 0.42 -10.53
N ILE A 225 19.17 1.43 -10.15
CA ILE A 225 20.36 1.84 -10.92
C ILE A 225 21.36 0.69 -10.99
N GLN A 226 21.64 -0.01 -9.88
CA GLN A 226 22.54 -1.18 -9.91
C GLN A 226 22.03 -2.24 -10.89
N VAL A 227 20.75 -2.62 -10.82
CA VAL A 227 20.14 -3.60 -11.70
C VAL A 227 20.25 -3.19 -13.17
N ILE A 228 19.95 -1.93 -13.50
CA ILE A 228 20.05 -1.40 -14.87
C ILE A 228 21.50 -1.42 -15.38
N VAL A 229 22.46 -0.97 -14.57
CA VAL A 229 23.89 -0.94 -14.94
C VAL A 229 24.41 -2.36 -15.17
N ARG A 230 24.03 -3.31 -14.31
CA ARG A 230 24.42 -4.73 -14.47
C ARG A 230 23.81 -5.33 -15.73
N ALA A 231 22.52 -5.08 -15.99
CA ALA A 231 21.87 -5.50 -17.23
C ALA A 231 22.60 -4.98 -18.47
N LYS A 232 22.93 -3.67 -18.51
CA LYS A 232 23.66 -3.07 -19.64
C LYS A 232 25.08 -3.61 -19.82
N ARG A 233 25.71 -4.07 -18.75
CA ARG A 233 27.06 -4.67 -18.78
C ARG A 233 27.04 -6.18 -19.01
N ASN A 234 25.87 -6.79 -19.26
CA ASN A 234 25.69 -8.23 -19.34
C ASN A 234 26.23 -8.97 -18.11
N LEU A 235 26.11 -8.34 -16.94
CA LEU A 235 26.50 -8.95 -15.66
C LEU A 235 25.29 -9.67 -15.05
N PRO A 236 25.50 -10.84 -14.41
CA PRO A 236 24.45 -11.56 -13.71
C PRO A 236 23.72 -10.69 -12.68
N ILE A 237 22.40 -10.75 -12.67
CA ILE A 237 21.53 -10.10 -11.68
C ILE A 237 20.94 -11.21 -10.82
N SER A 238 20.85 -10.99 -9.51
CA SER A 238 20.22 -11.97 -8.62
C SER A 238 18.69 -11.91 -8.70
N GLN A 239 18.06 -13.05 -8.43
CA GLN A 239 16.62 -13.18 -8.33
C GLN A 239 16.06 -12.26 -7.24
N LEU A 240 16.77 -12.11 -6.13
CA LEU A 240 16.41 -11.20 -5.04
C LEU A 240 16.36 -9.73 -5.50
N GLU A 241 17.33 -9.27 -6.30
CA GLU A 241 17.33 -7.91 -6.85
C GLU A 241 16.14 -7.66 -7.77
N ILE A 242 15.75 -8.65 -8.59
CA ILE A 242 14.56 -8.57 -9.44
C ILE A 242 13.29 -8.51 -8.58
N THR A 243 13.17 -9.37 -7.57
CA THR A 243 12.05 -9.35 -6.62
C THR A 243 11.97 -8.00 -5.90
N ALA A 244 13.08 -7.48 -5.40
CA ALA A 244 13.12 -6.19 -4.73
C ALA A 244 12.75 -5.02 -5.67
N CYS A 245 13.18 -5.05 -6.94
CA CYS A 245 12.71 -4.11 -7.97
C CYS A 245 11.19 -4.22 -8.21
N ALA A 246 10.63 -5.43 -8.15
CA ALA A 246 9.21 -5.66 -8.30
C ALA A 246 8.39 -5.02 -7.16
N PHE A 247 8.79 -5.22 -5.91
CA PHE A 247 8.19 -4.57 -4.74
C PHE A 247 8.32 -3.04 -4.80
N ALA A 248 9.49 -2.54 -5.21
CA ALA A 248 9.73 -1.11 -5.42
C ALA A 248 8.79 -0.50 -6.47
N ALA A 249 8.67 -1.15 -7.63
CA ALA A 249 7.81 -0.67 -8.70
C ALA A 249 6.33 -0.63 -8.27
N CYS A 250 5.84 -1.68 -7.60
CA CYS A 250 4.48 -1.67 -7.05
C CYS A 250 4.29 -0.53 -6.04
N THR A 251 5.25 -0.34 -5.13
CA THR A 251 5.21 0.70 -4.12
C THR A 251 5.14 2.10 -4.72
N PHE A 252 5.93 2.40 -5.76
CA PHE A 252 5.87 3.69 -6.45
C PHE A 252 4.53 3.94 -7.14
N LEU A 253 3.97 2.92 -7.80
CA LEU A 253 2.64 3.03 -8.41
C LEU A 253 1.58 3.32 -7.34
N THR A 254 1.60 2.57 -6.23
CA THR A 254 0.69 2.79 -5.11
C THR A 254 0.85 4.20 -4.52
N TYR A 255 2.08 4.69 -4.34
CA TYR A 255 2.32 6.06 -3.86
C TYR A 255 1.81 7.13 -4.83
N GLY A 256 1.97 6.95 -6.14
CA GLY A 256 1.44 7.87 -7.13
C GLY A 256 -0.08 8.01 -7.03
N ILE A 257 -0.78 6.90 -6.79
CA ILE A 257 -2.23 6.89 -6.57
C ILE A 257 -2.60 7.53 -5.23
N LEU A 258 -1.84 7.24 -4.17
CA LEU A 258 -2.08 7.72 -2.80
C LEU A 258 -1.49 9.10 -2.50
N TRP A 259 -1.02 9.84 -3.50
CA TRP A 259 -0.29 11.10 -3.29
C TRP A 259 -1.04 12.10 -2.39
N SER A 260 -2.36 12.20 -2.53
CA SER A 260 -3.20 13.08 -1.72
C SER A 260 -3.77 12.41 -0.46
N LYS A 261 -3.52 11.12 -0.23
CA LYS A 261 -4.01 10.40 0.95
C LYS A 261 -3.04 10.64 2.13
N PRO A 262 -3.52 11.18 3.27
CA PRO A 262 -2.68 11.32 4.47
C PRO A 262 -2.15 9.97 4.95
N GLN A 263 -0.98 9.97 5.61
CA GLN A 263 -0.33 8.77 6.10
C GLN A 263 -0.08 8.84 7.60
N ALA A 264 -0.22 7.71 8.30
CA ALA A 264 0.07 7.60 9.73
C ALA A 264 -0.69 8.62 10.60
N VAL A 265 -1.92 8.95 10.20
CA VAL A 265 -2.82 9.79 11.00
C VAL A 265 -3.26 9.03 12.25
N THR A 266 -3.00 9.59 13.42
CA THR A 266 -3.28 8.93 14.71
C THR A 266 -4.57 9.40 15.38
N SER A 267 -5.06 10.59 15.02
CA SER A 267 -6.20 11.23 15.69
C SER A 267 -7.25 11.67 14.68
N CYS A 268 -8.52 11.47 15.00
CA CYS A 268 -9.62 12.05 14.23
C CYS A 268 -9.89 13.51 14.64
N THR A 269 -10.65 14.21 13.81
CA THR A 269 -11.19 15.55 14.05
C THR A 269 -12.65 15.43 14.45
N MET A 270 -13.02 16.12 15.53
CA MET A 270 -14.38 16.11 16.04
C MET A 270 -15.25 17.08 15.26
N ILE A 271 -16.47 16.66 14.92
CA ILE A 271 -17.47 17.50 14.26
C ILE A 271 -18.56 17.86 15.27
N GLU A 272 -18.94 19.13 15.25
CA GLU A 272 -20.06 19.67 16.01
C GLU A 272 -21.36 19.46 15.23
N LEU A 273 -22.36 18.87 15.90
CA LEU A 273 -23.70 18.67 15.37
C LEU A 273 -24.61 19.82 15.84
N GLU A 274 -25.50 20.28 14.96
CA GLU A 274 -26.59 21.19 15.35
C GLU A 274 -27.78 20.44 15.94
N SER A 275 -27.97 19.19 15.52
CA SER A 275 -29.02 18.30 16.03
C SER A 275 -28.54 17.48 17.22
N THR A 276 -29.46 16.74 17.82
CA THR A 276 -29.07 15.64 18.71
C THR A 276 -28.27 14.59 17.94
N ASP A 277 -27.37 13.91 18.63
CA ASP A 277 -26.61 12.79 18.12
C ASP A 277 -27.53 11.63 17.72
N VAL A 278 -28.65 11.43 18.44
CA VAL A 278 -29.66 10.40 18.13
C VAL A 278 -30.29 10.63 16.75
N GLU A 279 -30.64 11.86 16.41
CA GLU A 279 -31.17 12.21 15.10
C GLU A 279 -30.13 12.01 14.00
N ALA A 280 -28.89 12.46 14.23
CA ALA A 280 -27.79 12.27 13.29
C ALA A 280 -27.49 10.78 13.05
N GLU A 281 -27.54 9.96 14.11
CA GLU A 281 -27.39 8.51 14.00
C GLU A 281 -28.53 7.86 13.19
N ALA A 282 -29.78 8.29 13.41
CA ALA A 282 -30.93 7.78 12.65
C ALA A 282 -30.79 8.08 11.16
N THR A 283 -30.26 9.25 10.81
CA THR A 283 -29.95 9.67 9.44
C THR A 283 -28.90 8.82 8.74
N LEU A 284 -27.86 8.42 9.49
CA LEU A 284 -26.79 7.59 8.94
C LEU A 284 -27.24 6.15 8.71
N GLY A 285 -28.28 5.69 9.41
CA GLY A 285 -28.81 4.33 9.31
C GLY A 285 -27.83 3.26 9.79
N ASP A 286 -28.15 1.98 9.56
CA ASP A 286 -27.22 0.88 9.79
C ASP A 286 -26.16 0.84 8.68
N CYS A 287 -24.89 0.94 9.10
CA CYS A 287 -23.88 1.67 8.33
C CYS A 287 -22.96 0.78 7.45
N TRP A 288 -23.51 -0.23 6.76
CA TRP A 288 -22.70 -1.19 5.99
C TRP A 288 -23.30 -1.69 4.67
N GLU A 289 -24.45 -1.18 4.21
CA GLU A 289 -25.11 -1.75 3.02
C GLU A 289 -24.22 -1.77 1.76
N ASP A 290 -23.28 -0.82 1.62
CA ASP A 290 -22.40 -0.69 0.43
C ASP A 290 -20.89 -0.90 0.69
N THR A 291 -20.46 -1.26 1.90
CA THR A 291 -19.02 -1.33 2.23
C THR A 291 -18.56 -2.79 2.40
N HIS A 292 -17.66 -3.26 1.54
CA HIS A 292 -17.12 -4.62 1.61
C HIS A 292 -15.77 -4.66 2.32
N SER A 293 -15.43 -5.74 3.01
CA SER A 293 -14.06 -5.93 3.49
C SER A 293 -13.27 -6.72 2.45
N MET A 294 -12.15 -6.21 1.96
CA MET A 294 -11.21 -6.88 1.05
C MET A 294 -10.90 -8.32 1.48
N ILE A 295 -10.80 -8.56 2.79
CA ILE A 295 -10.51 -9.89 3.35
C ILE A 295 -11.76 -10.78 3.29
N THR A 296 -12.94 -10.23 3.58
CA THR A 296 -14.22 -10.93 3.41
C THR A 296 -14.65 -11.05 1.94
N MET A 297 -14.10 -10.24 1.04
CA MET A 297 -14.28 -10.35 -0.42
C MET A 297 -13.65 -11.62 -0.97
N PHE A 298 -12.72 -12.24 -0.24
CA PHE A 298 -12.25 -13.60 -0.53
C PHE A 298 -13.28 -14.68 -0.15
N TRP A 299 -14.25 -14.37 0.70
CA TRP A 299 -15.32 -15.26 1.16
C TRP A 299 -16.66 -15.02 0.44
N LEU A 300 -16.70 -14.09 -0.52
CA LEU A 300 -17.91 -13.36 -0.93
C LEU A 300 -18.95 -14.11 -1.76
N TRP A 301 -18.95 -15.44 -1.71
CA TRP A 301 -19.93 -16.22 -2.43
C TRP A 301 -20.54 -17.31 -1.52
N ILE A 302 -20.06 -17.52 -0.29
CA ILE A 302 -20.66 -18.53 0.61
C ILE A 302 -21.86 -17.99 1.38
N GLU A 303 -21.92 -16.70 1.65
CA GLU A 303 -23.07 -16.00 2.21
C GLU A 303 -22.72 -14.52 2.05
N ARG A 304 -23.66 -13.66 1.62
CA ARG A 304 -23.56 -12.25 2.05
C ARG A 304 -23.74 -12.37 3.54
N PRO A 305 -22.70 -12.29 4.39
CA PRO A 305 -23.00 -12.20 5.80
C PRO A 305 -23.81 -10.91 5.85
N HIS A 306 -25.10 -11.01 6.20
CA HIS A 306 -25.73 -9.88 6.82
C HIS A 306 -24.82 -9.61 8.01
N MET A 307 -23.87 -8.68 7.85
CA MET A 307 -23.15 -8.12 8.97
C MET A 307 -24.25 -7.48 9.78
N SER A 308 -24.80 -8.28 10.70
CA SER A 308 -25.88 -7.90 11.59
C SER A 308 -25.53 -6.52 12.11
N GLY A 309 -26.40 -5.56 11.78
CA GLY A 309 -26.16 -4.14 11.90
C GLY A 309 -25.69 -3.79 13.30
N SER A 310 -24.38 -3.64 13.46
CA SER A 310 -23.83 -2.93 14.60
C SER A 310 -23.36 -1.57 14.10
N ARG A 311 -23.96 -0.52 14.66
CA ARG A 311 -23.52 0.87 14.47
C ARG A 311 -22.00 0.94 14.69
N ARG A 312 -21.29 1.78 13.93
CA ARG A 312 -19.82 2.01 14.03
C ARG A 312 -19.38 2.68 15.34
N ARG A 313 -20.14 2.48 16.42
CA ARG A 313 -19.91 3.10 17.71
C ARG A 313 -18.62 2.58 18.33
N ASP A 314 -17.76 3.52 18.65
CA ASP A 314 -16.42 3.38 19.24
C ASP A 314 -15.46 2.48 18.43
N ARG A 315 -15.81 2.14 17.18
CA ARG A 315 -14.98 1.31 16.31
C ARG A 315 -14.44 2.12 15.13
N PRO A 316 -13.10 2.21 14.98
CA PRO A 316 -12.52 2.93 13.85
C PRO A 316 -12.89 2.26 12.53
N VAL A 317 -12.77 3.03 11.44
CA VAL A 317 -12.90 2.49 10.10
C VAL A 317 -11.81 1.44 9.87
N ARG A 318 -12.20 0.18 9.63
CA ARG A 318 -11.23 -0.91 9.43
C ARG A 318 -10.39 -0.67 8.17
N ASN A 319 -9.13 -1.07 8.20
CA ASN A 319 -8.18 -0.92 7.09
C ASN A 319 -8.55 -1.75 5.86
N ASP A 320 -9.34 -2.81 6.04
CA ASP A 320 -9.73 -3.72 4.98
C ASP A 320 -10.98 -3.28 4.22
N LEU A 321 -11.61 -2.16 4.54
CA LEU A 321 -12.88 -1.77 3.93
C LEU A 321 -12.69 -1.11 2.57
N THR A 322 -13.52 -1.46 1.60
CA THR A 322 -13.67 -0.80 0.30
C THR A 322 -14.93 0.05 0.29
N PHE A 323 -14.88 1.18 -0.40
CA PHE A 323 -15.96 2.18 -0.40
C PHE A 323 -16.51 2.46 -1.80
N SER A 324 -15.83 1.99 -2.84
CA SER A 324 -16.28 2.08 -4.23
C SER A 324 -16.91 0.77 -4.68
N ASP A 325 -17.45 0.75 -5.91
CA ASP A 325 -17.88 -0.48 -6.58
C ASP A 325 -16.73 -1.51 -6.60
N ASP A 326 -17.02 -2.73 -6.14
CA ASP A 326 -16.08 -3.85 -6.03
C ASP A 326 -15.28 -4.09 -7.32
N ARG A 327 -15.84 -3.76 -8.49
CA ARG A 327 -15.17 -3.85 -9.79
C ARG A 327 -13.84 -3.11 -9.81
N TRP A 328 -13.74 -1.98 -9.12
CA TRP A 328 -12.53 -1.18 -9.08
C TRP A 328 -11.42 -1.82 -8.26
N TYR A 329 -11.78 -2.43 -7.13
CA TYR A 329 -10.84 -3.21 -6.33
C TYR A 329 -10.30 -4.41 -7.13
N TYR A 330 -11.18 -5.19 -7.76
CA TYR A 330 -10.77 -6.33 -8.59
C TYR A 330 -9.97 -5.91 -9.83
N GLY A 331 -10.30 -4.76 -10.43
CA GLY A 331 -9.52 -4.17 -11.52
C GLY A 331 -8.11 -3.79 -11.07
N GLY A 332 -7.99 -3.13 -9.92
CA GLY A 332 -6.69 -2.80 -9.32
C GLY A 332 -5.86 -4.03 -8.95
N LEU A 333 -6.51 -5.06 -8.40
CA LEU A 333 -5.86 -6.35 -8.10
C LEU A 333 -5.35 -7.03 -9.38
N THR A 334 -6.15 -6.98 -10.45
CA THR A 334 -5.77 -7.52 -11.76
C THR A 334 -4.55 -6.80 -12.33
N ILE A 335 -4.57 -5.47 -12.33
CA ILE A 335 -3.44 -4.66 -12.79
C ILE A 335 -2.18 -4.98 -11.96
N GLY A 336 -2.31 -5.08 -10.63
CA GLY A 336 -1.22 -5.44 -9.75
C GLY A 336 -0.62 -6.81 -10.04
N CYS A 337 -1.46 -7.84 -10.23
CA CYS A 337 -1.01 -9.20 -10.50
C CYS A 337 -0.25 -9.28 -11.82
N ILE A 338 -0.79 -8.65 -12.87
CA ILE A 338 -0.15 -8.59 -14.19
C ILE A 338 1.18 -7.87 -14.09
N PHE A 339 1.21 -6.70 -13.45
CA PHE A 339 2.41 -5.89 -13.34
C PHE A 339 3.52 -6.59 -12.55
N LEU A 340 3.20 -7.13 -11.36
CA LEU A 340 4.20 -7.77 -10.52
C LEU A 340 4.65 -9.12 -11.09
N GLY A 341 3.72 -9.91 -11.63
CA GLY A 341 4.04 -11.17 -12.32
C GLY A 341 4.97 -10.94 -13.51
N ALA A 342 4.70 -9.92 -14.33
CA ALA A 342 5.57 -9.56 -15.45
C ALA A 342 7.00 -9.17 -15.03
N LEU A 343 7.16 -8.49 -13.88
CA LEU A 343 8.48 -8.16 -13.36
C LEU A 343 9.26 -9.40 -12.90
N HIS A 344 8.61 -10.41 -12.30
CA HIS A 344 9.25 -11.69 -11.99
C HIS A 344 9.63 -12.49 -13.25
N CYS A 345 8.83 -12.40 -14.31
CA CYS A 345 9.21 -12.91 -15.62
C CYS A 345 10.48 -12.23 -16.18
N GLY A 346 10.88 -11.06 -15.69
CA GLY A 346 12.16 -10.44 -16.05
C GLY A 346 13.39 -11.30 -15.73
N ALA A 347 13.27 -12.22 -14.77
CA ALA A 347 14.30 -13.20 -14.42
C ALA A 347 14.34 -14.44 -15.35
N TRP A 348 13.62 -14.42 -16.48
CA TRP A 348 13.40 -15.59 -17.35
C TRP A 348 14.68 -16.34 -17.75
N ASN A 349 15.76 -15.60 -18.02
CA ASN A 349 17.03 -16.13 -18.52
C ASN A 349 18.15 -16.05 -17.49
N LEU A 350 17.84 -15.81 -16.20
CA LEU A 350 18.83 -15.80 -15.15
C LEU A 350 19.30 -17.22 -14.81
N PRO A 351 20.54 -17.37 -14.30
CA PRO A 351 21.04 -18.66 -13.84
C PRO A 351 20.34 -19.08 -12.54
N PHE A 352 19.94 -20.35 -12.48
CA PHE A 352 19.38 -21.00 -11.28
C PHE A 352 20.27 -22.21 -10.93
N PRO A 353 20.22 -22.71 -9.68
CA PRO A 353 21.06 -23.83 -9.26
C PRO A 353 20.81 -25.08 -10.11
N THR A 354 19.56 -25.33 -10.47
CA THR A 354 19.15 -26.47 -11.30
C THR A 354 18.12 -26.11 -12.37
N ARG A 355 18.02 -26.94 -13.41
CA ARG A 355 17.01 -26.77 -14.48
C ARG A 355 15.56 -26.87 -13.96
N PRO A 356 15.20 -27.80 -13.04
CA PRO A 356 13.87 -27.82 -12.43
C PRO A 356 13.50 -26.51 -11.73
N GLU A 357 14.42 -25.90 -10.97
CA GLU A 357 14.16 -24.62 -10.26
C GLU A 357 13.91 -23.47 -11.23
N LEU A 358 14.69 -23.39 -12.33
CA LEU A 358 14.44 -22.43 -13.42
C LEU A 358 13.05 -22.62 -14.04
N LEU A 359 12.68 -23.87 -14.37
CA LEU A 359 11.38 -24.15 -14.95
C LEU A 359 10.25 -23.80 -13.97
N LEU A 360 10.42 -24.15 -12.69
CA LEU A 360 9.45 -23.87 -11.65
C LEU A 360 9.28 -22.37 -11.43
N TRP A 361 10.36 -21.58 -11.41
CA TRP A 361 10.30 -20.12 -11.40
C TRP A 361 9.49 -19.56 -12.56
N ARG A 362 9.74 -20.05 -13.78
CA ARG A 362 9.04 -19.61 -15.00
C ARG A 362 7.54 -19.90 -14.93
N TYR A 363 7.17 -21.12 -14.57
CA TYR A 363 5.76 -21.51 -14.44
C TYR A 363 5.08 -20.70 -13.33
N ILE A 364 5.70 -20.60 -12.15
CA ILE A 364 5.13 -19.89 -11.01
C ILE A 364 5.01 -18.39 -11.25
N SER A 365 5.97 -17.77 -11.95
CA SER A 365 5.87 -16.35 -12.32
C SER A 365 4.67 -16.08 -13.23
N ILE A 366 4.44 -16.95 -14.23
CA ILE A 366 3.27 -16.87 -15.12
C ILE A 366 1.97 -17.15 -14.34
N THR A 367 1.96 -18.20 -13.51
CA THR A 367 0.77 -18.54 -12.71
C THR A 367 0.41 -17.40 -11.77
N SER A 368 1.38 -16.82 -11.06
CA SER A 368 1.17 -15.65 -10.21
C SER A 368 0.67 -14.43 -11.00
N CYS A 369 1.08 -14.27 -12.25
CA CYS A 369 0.60 -13.21 -13.14
C CYS A 369 -0.86 -13.40 -13.55
N ALA A 370 -1.30 -14.64 -13.79
CA ALA A 370 -2.54 -14.93 -14.50
C ALA A 370 -3.68 -15.47 -13.61
N ILE A 371 -3.38 -16.18 -12.52
CA ILE A 371 -4.37 -16.99 -11.80
C ILE A 371 -5.54 -16.17 -11.25
N LEU A 372 -5.27 -15.04 -10.58
CA LEU A 372 -6.31 -14.17 -10.06
C LEU A 372 -7.03 -13.40 -11.17
N PRO A 373 -6.35 -12.71 -12.11
CA PRO A 373 -6.99 -12.05 -13.25
C PRO A 373 -7.91 -12.95 -14.06
N VAL A 374 -7.47 -14.16 -14.39
CA VAL A 374 -8.25 -15.12 -15.18
C VAL A 374 -9.46 -15.57 -14.37
N SER A 375 -9.29 -15.87 -13.07
CA SER A 375 -10.43 -16.28 -12.23
C SER A 375 -11.50 -15.19 -12.14
N ILE A 376 -11.11 -13.93 -11.94
CA ILE A 376 -12.02 -12.78 -11.87
C ILE A 376 -12.71 -12.57 -13.23
N GLY A 377 -11.93 -12.57 -14.31
CA GLY A 377 -12.45 -12.37 -15.67
C GLY A 377 -13.44 -13.46 -16.08
N LEU A 378 -13.17 -14.72 -15.77
CA LEU A 378 -14.07 -15.84 -16.05
C LEU A 378 -15.42 -15.65 -15.36
N ILE A 379 -15.43 -15.16 -14.12
CA ILE A 379 -16.67 -14.93 -13.38
C ILE A 379 -17.51 -13.85 -14.03
N TRP A 380 -16.86 -12.76 -14.43
CA TRP A 380 -17.56 -11.67 -15.10
C TRP A 380 -18.14 -12.11 -16.43
N VAL A 381 -17.40 -12.95 -17.18
CA VAL A 381 -17.89 -13.55 -18.42
C VAL A 381 -19.09 -14.46 -18.16
N ILE A 382 -19.02 -15.33 -17.14
CA ILE A 382 -20.14 -16.22 -16.82
C ILE A 382 -21.38 -15.43 -16.41
N ASP A 383 -21.23 -14.38 -15.61
CA ASP A 383 -22.34 -13.51 -15.21
C ASP A 383 -22.94 -12.74 -16.38
N ALA A 384 -22.11 -12.31 -17.33
CA ALA A 384 -22.57 -11.66 -18.55
C ALA A 384 -23.33 -12.62 -19.47
N LEU A 385 -22.87 -13.87 -19.58
CA LEU A 385 -23.51 -14.89 -20.43
C LEU A 385 -24.77 -15.48 -19.78
N PHE A 386 -24.77 -15.58 -18.45
CA PHE A 386 -25.82 -16.27 -17.71
C PHE A 386 -26.24 -15.46 -16.48
N SER A 387 -27.21 -14.58 -16.66
CA SER A 387 -27.73 -13.72 -15.58
C SER A 387 -28.14 -14.53 -14.35
N GLY A 388 -27.64 -14.13 -13.18
CA GLY A 388 -27.94 -14.77 -11.89
C GLY A 388 -27.25 -16.11 -11.64
N TRP A 389 -26.42 -16.61 -12.57
CA TRP A 389 -25.59 -17.80 -12.32
C TRP A 389 -24.63 -17.58 -11.18
N SER A 390 -24.12 -16.34 -11.06
CA SER A 390 -23.27 -16.03 -9.94
C SER A 390 -23.96 -16.32 -8.62
N TYR A 391 -25.14 -15.75 -8.50
CA TYR A 391 -25.93 -15.87 -7.31
C TYR A 391 -26.34 -17.33 -7.03
N ARG A 392 -26.65 -18.11 -8.07
CA ARG A 392 -27.17 -19.47 -7.92
C ARG A 392 -26.13 -20.49 -7.45
N TYR A 393 -24.88 -20.34 -7.84
CA TYR A 393 -23.81 -21.29 -7.50
C TYR A 393 -22.84 -20.74 -6.44
N SER A 394 -23.32 -19.77 -5.64
CA SER A 394 -22.63 -19.00 -4.59
C SER A 394 -21.52 -19.79 -3.85
N TRP A 395 -21.82 -20.98 -3.35
CA TRP A 395 -20.83 -21.77 -2.63
C TRP A 395 -19.67 -22.26 -3.52
N LEU A 396 -19.93 -22.71 -4.75
CA LEU A 396 -18.94 -23.34 -5.63
C LEU A 396 -17.84 -22.37 -6.04
N TYR A 397 -18.18 -21.16 -6.44
CA TYR A 397 -17.15 -20.21 -6.86
C TYR A 397 -16.35 -19.69 -5.68
N SER A 398 -16.91 -19.64 -4.47
CA SER A 398 -16.10 -19.36 -3.28
C SER A 398 -15.02 -20.41 -3.09
N TYR A 399 -15.36 -21.70 -3.19
CA TYR A 399 -14.37 -22.76 -3.04
C TYR A 399 -13.32 -22.72 -4.14
N VAL A 400 -13.73 -22.48 -5.39
CA VAL A 400 -12.80 -22.33 -6.52
C VAL A 400 -11.87 -21.13 -6.28
N HIS A 401 -12.41 -19.96 -5.93
CA HIS A 401 -11.61 -18.78 -5.63
C HIS A 401 -10.68 -18.97 -4.44
N LEU A 402 -11.14 -19.58 -3.36
CA LEU A 402 -10.32 -19.91 -2.21
C LEU A 402 -9.15 -20.81 -2.62
N GLY A 403 -9.41 -21.83 -3.43
CA GLY A 403 -8.37 -22.68 -4.02
C GLY A 403 -7.36 -21.90 -4.85
N MET A 404 -7.83 -20.96 -5.69
CA MET A 404 -6.97 -20.09 -6.50
C MET A 404 -6.12 -19.14 -5.64
N ILE A 405 -6.68 -18.61 -4.54
CA ILE A 405 -5.96 -17.76 -3.59
C ILE A 405 -4.90 -18.56 -2.84
N ILE A 406 -5.22 -19.77 -2.39
CA ILE A 406 -4.24 -20.66 -1.74
C ILE A 406 -3.10 -20.98 -2.71
N LEU A 407 -3.42 -21.30 -3.97
CA LEU A 407 -2.43 -21.55 -5.00
C LEU A 407 -1.59 -20.30 -5.29
N TYR A 408 -2.21 -19.11 -5.34
CA TYR A 408 -1.52 -17.83 -5.47
C TYR A 408 -0.54 -17.56 -4.31
N ILE A 409 -0.97 -17.78 -3.07
CA ILE A 409 -0.13 -17.64 -1.88
C ILE A 409 1.05 -18.64 -1.96
N GLY A 410 0.80 -19.88 -2.38
CA GLY A 410 1.85 -20.87 -2.61
C GLY A 410 2.87 -20.40 -3.65
N CYS A 411 2.40 -19.86 -4.77
CA CYS A 411 3.26 -19.24 -5.79
C CYS A 411 4.11 -18.11 -5.20
N ARG A 412 3.52 -17.24 -4.39
CA ARG A 412 4.21 -16.10 -3.74
C ARG A 412 5.28 -16.55 -2.76
N LEU A 413 4.97 -17.52 -1.90
CA LEU A 413 5.93 -18.09 -0.95
C LEU A 413 7.11 -18.72 -1.68
N TYR A 414 6.87 -19.44 -2.77
CA TYR A 414 7.94 -19.99 -3.59
C TYR A 414 8.82 -18.89 -4.20
N LEU A 415 8.24 -17.85 -4.84
CA LEU A 415 9.03 -16.77 -5.44
C LEU A 415 9.91 -16.05 -4.41
N LEU A 416 9.38 -15.82 -3.20
CA LEU A 416 10.16 -15.22 -2.11
C LEU A 416 11.30 -16.15 -1.66
N PHE A 417 10.99 -17.42 -1.41
CA PHE A 417 11.97 -18.42 -1.01
C PHE A 417 13.09 -18.56 -2.06
N GLU A 418 12.71 -18.83 -3.31
CA GLU A 418 13.63 -19.07 -4.42
C GLU A 418 14.52 -17.86 -4.68
N SER A 419 13.98 -16.65 -4.52
CA SER A 419 14.76 -15.42 -4.70
C SER A 419 15.92 -15.29 -3.71
N ILE A 420 15.75 -15.79 -2.48
CA ILE A 420 16.79 -15.80 -1.44
C ILE A 420 17.69 -17.02 -1.62
N TYR A 421 17.11 -18.19 -1.91
CA TYR A 421 17.85 -19.45 -2.05
C TYR A 421 18.85 -19.40 -3.22
N SER A 422 18.42 -18.90 -4.39
CA SER A 422 19.27 -18.74 -5.57
C SER A 422 20.51 -17.84 -5.32
N LEU A 423 20.51 -17.01 -4.27
CA LEU A 423 21.65 -16.16 -3.90
C LEU A 423 22.93 -16.96 -3.60
N PHE A 424 22.80 -18.16 -3.04
CA PHE A 424 23.93 -19.01 -2.66
C PHE A 424 24.55 -19.77 -3.84
N TYR A 425 24.00 -19.58 -5.05
CA TYR A 425 24.42 -20.26 -6.28
C TYR A 425 24.66 -19.27 -7.42
N LEU A 426 24.93 -18.01 -7.09
CA LEU A 426 25.19 -16.98 -8.09
C LEU A 426 26.51 -17.23 -8.82
N PRO A 427 26.56 -16.97 -10.14
CA PRO A 427 27.81 -17.10 -10.90
C PRO A 427 28.84 -16.03 -10.47
N PRO A 428 30.14 -16.24 -10.72
CA PRO A 428 31.20 -15.31 -10.31
C PRO A 428 30.99 -13.85 -10.79
N GLY A 429 30.39 -13.67 -11.97
CA GLY A 429 30.05 -12.35 -12.52
C GLY A 429 29.07 -11.55 -11.65
N ALA A 430 28.29 -12.20 -10.78
CA ALA A 430 27.38 -11.54 -9.84
C ALA A 430 28.12 -10.62 -8.85
N TYR A 431 29.38 -10.96 -8.54
CA TYR A 431 30.20 -10.31 -7.51
C TYR A 431 31.11 -9.21 -8.07
N ILE A 432 31.09 -9.00 -9.40
CA ILE A 432 31.79 -7.86 -10.04
C ILE A 432 31.12 -6.56 -9.61
N THR A 433 31.88 -5.68 -8.97
CA THR A 433 31.43 -4.33 -8.60
C THR A 433 31.26 -3.47 -9.85
N THR A 434 30.32 -2.53 -9.79
CA THR A 434 30.10 -1.57 -10.87
C THR A 434 30.32 -0.17 -10.32
N TRP A 435 30.52 0.84 -11.18
CA TRP A 435 30.66 2.23 -10.73
C TRP A 435 29.51 2.68 -9.84
N ALA A 436 28.34 2.04 -9.98
CA ALA A 436 27.19 2.29 -9.15
C ALA A 436 27.66 2.25 -7.70
N SER A 437 28.32 1.18 -7.21
CA SER A 437 28.72 0.96 -5.80
C SER A 437 29.42 2.12 -5.08
N ASN A 438 29.94 3.10 -5.82
CA ASN A 438 30.57 4.30 -5.28
C ASN A 438 29.58 5.40 -4.86
N ILE A 439 28.29 5.32 -5.22
CA ILE A 439 27.28 6.27 -4.72
C ILE A 439 26.90 5.87 -3.28
N PRO A 440 26.79 6.82 -2.34
CA PRO A 440 26.31 6.56 -0.99
C PRO A 440 24.96 5.86 -0.99
N HIS A 441 24.86 4.76 -0.25
CA HIS A 441 23.65 3.95 -0.08
C HIS A 441 23.61 3.37 1.34
N ILE A 442 22.45 2.87 1.74
CA ILE A 442 22.24 2.25 3.05
C ILE A 442 22.13 0.74 2.80
N GLY A 443 23.28 0.08 2.71
CA GLY A 443 23.38 -1.35 2.41
C GLY A 443 24.79 -1.86 2.64
#